data_AF-A0A1E3PWG2-F1
#
_entry.id   AF-A0A1E3PWG2-F1
#
_cell.length_a   1.000
_cell.length_b   1.000
_cell.length_c   1.000
_cell.angle_alpha   90.00
_cell.angle_beta   90.00
_cell.angle_gamma   90.00
#
_symmetry.space_group_name_H-M   'P 1'
#
loop_
_entity.id
_entity.type
_entity.pdbx_description
1 polymer ?
#
loop_
_entity_poly.entity_id
_entity_poly.type
_entity_poly.pdbx_seq_one_letter_code
_entity_poly.pdbx_strand_id
1 'polypeptide(L)'
;MFAEFRRQKTDPAAAARLERKKADAELELAKEEAKDEGEDYERKRAWDWTIEESEKWDERLERKRKAKESVQFADYAQAAERAYERELRNFKPDVGAYLTQKKKALQKSGQLRESEDGSIIPLDGDNSFYGDINSLDFADNKPPKEAVDRLVKNIQKADEQRMKKSRRIVEDGDVMSSMHYSVHATIINDKNKKFNAKLSRYYDKYTKEIRDSFERGTAM
;
A
#
# COMPACT_ATOMS: atom_id res chain seq x y z
N MET A 1 7.02 -34.72 21.96
CA MET A 1 6.50 -33.77 22.98
C MET A 1 7.46 -32.63 23.37
N PHE A 2 8.78 -32.81 23.40
CA PHE A 2 9.69 -31.72 23.85
C PHE A 2 9.91 -30.58 22.83
N ALA A 3 9.81 -30.84 21.53
CA ALA A 3 10.04 -29.82 20.48
C ALA A 3 8.88 -28.82 20.35
N GLU A 4 7.63 -29.27 20.50
CA GLU A 4 6.44 -28.42 20.47
C GLU A 4 6.37 -27.51 21.70
N PHE A 5 6.77 -28.02 22.87
CA PHE A 5 6.85 -27.26 24.12
C PHE A 5 7.94 -26.16 24.07
N ARG A 6 9.06 -26.40 23.36
CA ARG A 6 10.11 -25.38 23.14
C ARG A 6 9.66 -24.28 22.19
N ARG A 7 8.94 -24.61 21.12
CA ARG A 7 8.33 -23.62 20.20
C ARG A 7 7.29 -22.74 20.89
N GLN A 8 6.54 -23.27 21.87
CA GLN A 8 5.62 -22.47 22.67
C GLN A 8 6.33 -21.52 23.66
N LYS A 9 7.58 -21.80 24.07
CA LYS A 9 8.36 -20.95 24.98
C LYS A 9 9.10 -19.79 24.30
N THR A 10 9.40 -19.91 23.01
CA THR A 10 10.05 -18.83 22.25
C THR A 10 9.01 -18.16 21.35
N ASP A 11 8.53 -16.98 21.75
CA ASP A 11 7.74 -16.15 20.86
C ASP A 11 8.63 -15.71 19.66
N PRO A 12 8.34 -16.14 18.42
CA PRO A 12 9.14 -15.78 17.27
C PRO A 12 9.18 -14.26 17.02
N ALA A 13 8.15 -13.52 17.42
CA ALA A 13 8.14 -12.07 17.33
C ALA A 13 9.08 -11.42 18.35
N ALA A 14 9.14 -11.95 19.58
CA ALA A 14 10.08 -11.51 20.61
C ALA A 14 11.53 -11.84 20.21
N ALA A 15 11.78 -13.02 19.64
CA ALA A 15 13.10 -13.41 19.13
C ALA A 15 13.59 -12.46 18.02
N ALA A 16 12.75 -12.19 17.00
CA ALA A 16 13.10 -11.26 15.93
C ALA A 16 13.34 -9.82 16.41
N ARG A 17 12.62 -9.37 17.47
CA ARG A 17 12.88 -8.07 18.11
C ARG A 17 14.24 -8.04 18.80
N LEU A 18 14.61 -9.11 19.50
CA LEU A 18 15.91 -9.23 20.15
C LEU A 18 17.04 -9.28 19.12
N GLU A 19 16.88 -10.01 18.01
CA GLU A 19 17.86 -10.04 16.93
C GLU A 19 18.06 -8.67 16.28
N ARG A 20 17.00 -7.90 16.04
CA ARG A 20 17.13 -6.52 15.55
C ARG A 20 17.93 -5.65 16.52
N LYS A 21 17.61 -5.71 17.82
CA LYS A 21 18.33 -4.96 18.84
C LYS A 21 19.81 -5.34 18.92
N LYS A 22 20.13 -6.63 18.76
CA LYS A 22 21.52 -7.10 18.70
C LYS A 22 22.24 -6.56 17.47
N ALA A 23 21.62 -6.66 16.29
CA ALA A 23 22.19 -6.13 15.06
C ALA A 23 22.38 -4.61 15.10
N ASP A 24 21.44 -3.86 15.71
CA ASP A 24 21.57 -2.42 15.91
C ASP A 24 22.73 -2.10 16.85
N ALA A 25 22.88 -2.85 17.95
CA ALA A 25 23.99 -2.70 18.90
C ALA A 25 25.34 -3.05 18.29
N GLU A 26 25.42 -4.12 17.48
CA GLU A 26 26.63 -4.50 16.74
C GLU A 26 27.04 -3.42 15.73
N LEU A 27 26.06 -2.82 15.05
CA LEU A 27 26.30 -1.71 14.12
C LEU A 27 26.77 -0.45 14.85
N GLU A 28 26.17 -0.13 16.00
CA GLU A 28 26.58 1.01 16.83
C GLU A 28 28.00 0.81 17.39
N LEU A 29 28.32 -0.39 17.87
CA LEU A 29 29.65 -0.75 18.32
C LEU A 29 30.68 -0.65 17.19
N ALA A 30 30.38 -1.17 16.00
CA ALA A 30 31.27 -1.05 14.84
C ALA A 30 31.48 0.41 14.40
N LYS A 31 30.50 1.30 14.63
CA LYS A 31 30.64 2.74 14.41
C LYS A 31 31.50 3.42 15.45
N GLU A 32 31.43 3.00 16.71
CA GLU A 32 32.28 3.50 17.79
C GLU A 32 33.74 3.05 17.58
N GLU A 33 33.96 1.77 17.28
CA GLU A 33 35.29 1.23 16.95
C GLU A 33 35.93 1.97 15.76
N ALA A 34 35.18 2.19 14.68
CA ALA A 34 35.68 2.95 13.53
C ALA A 34 36.01 4.42 13.89
N LYS A 35 35.25 5.05 14.79
CA LYS A 35 35.54 6.42 15.27
C LYS A 35 36.81 6.46 16.12
N ASP A 36 37.00 5.48 17.00
CA ASP A 36 38.18 5.37 17.87
C ASP A 36 39.45 5.09 17.05
N GLU A 37 39.34 4.33 15.97
CA GLU A 37 40.41 4.09 14.98
C GLU A 37 40.66 5.28 14.03
N GLY A 38 39.72 6.24 13.98
CA GLY A 38 39.77 7.39 13.07
C GLY A 38 39.37 7.07 11.62
N GLU A 39 38.73 5.93 11.37
CA GLU A 39 38.19 5.51 10.07
C GLU A 39 36.76 6.00 9.85
N ASP A 40 36.39 6.25 8.58
CA ASP A 40 35.00 6.55 8.20
C ASP A 40 34.22 5.25 7.93
N TYR A 41 33.38 4.86 8.89
CA TYR A 41 32.57 3.63 8.85
C TYR A 41 31.71 3.53 7.58
N GLU A 42 31.05 4.63 7.18
CA GLU A 42 30.15 4.60 6.02
C GLU A 42 30.95 4.46 4.71
N ARG A 43 32.18 5.00 4.67
CA ARG A 43 33.11 4.77 3.55
C ARG A 43 33.51 3.30 3.46
N LYS A 44 33.94 2.69 4.58
CA LYS A 44 34.33 1.26 4.63
C LYS A 44 33.20 0.35 4.17
N ARG A 45 31.98 0.62 4.63
CA ARG A 45 30.77 -0.10 4.22
C ARG A 45 30.42 0.09 2.74
N ALA A 46 30.67 1.27 2.17
CA ALA A 46 30.41 1.53 0.76
C ALA A 46 31.31 0.69 -0.18
N TRP A 47 32.48 0.24 0.28
CA TRP A 47 33.33 -0.68 -0.48
C TRP A 47 32.74 -2.08 -0.61
N ASP A 48 31.92 -2.50 0.36
CA ASP A 48 31.30 -3.83 0.37
C ASP A 48 30.08 -3.91 -0.56
N TRP A 49 29.60 -2.78 -1.10
CA TRP A 49 28.45 -2.76 -1.99
C TRP A 49 28.85 -3.09 -3.42
N THR A 50 28.18 -4.10 -3.98
CA THR A 50 28.28 -4.37 -5.42
C THR A 50 27.49 -3.33 -6.21
N ILE A 51 27.87 -3.11 -7.47
CA ILE A 51 27.18 -2.16 -8.37
C ILE A 51 25.68 -2.51 -8.49
N GLU A 52 25.35 -3.80 -8.67
CA GLU A 52 23.96 -4.25 -8.77
C GLU A 52 23.14 -4.01 -7.51
N GLU A 53 23.75 -4.13 -6.33
CA GLU A 53 23.08 -3.87 -5.05
C GLU A 53 22.83 -2.38 -4.86
N SER A 54 23.78 -1.53 -5.24
CA SER A 54 23.59 -0.07 -5.23
C SER A 54 22.45 0.35 -6.17
N GLU A 55 22.42 -0.17 -7.41
CA GLU A 55 21.37 0.17 -8.37
C GLU A 55 19.97 -0.24 -7.87
N LYS A 56 19.84 -1.46 -7.34
CA LYS A 56 18.57 -1.93 -6.73
C LYS A 56 18.17 -1.09 -5.52
N TRP A 57 19.15 -0.63 -4.74
CA TRP A 57 18.92 0.24 -3.60
C TRP A 57 18.39 1.61 -4.04
N ASP A 58 19.01 2.21 -5.05
CA ASP A 58 18.59 3.49 -5.62
C ASP A 58 17.18 3.39 -6.24
N GLU A 59 16.91 2.32 -7.00
CA GLU A 59 15.58 2.05 -7.55
C GLU A 59 14.52 1.92 -6.45
N ARG A 60 14.88 1.33 -5.31
CA ARG A 60 14.00 1.21 -4.14
C ARG A 60 13.77 2.58 -3.49
N LEU A 61 14.78 3.42 -3.37
CA LEU A 61 14.67 4.78 -2.84
C LEU A 61 13.82 5.66 -3.75
N GLU A 62 14.05 5.63 -5.06
CA GLU A 62 13.25 6.34 -6.05
C GLU A 62 11.78 5.94 -5.99
N ARG A 63 11.50 4.63 -5.95
CA ARG A 63 10.13 4.11 -5.82
C ARG A 63 9.46 4.63 -4.55
N LYS A 64 10.18 4.68 -3.42
CA LYS A 64 9.68 5.27 -2.17
C LYS A 64 9.44 6.77 -2.29
N ARG A 65 10.33 7.51 -2.97
CA ARG A 65 10.18 8.95 -3.20
C ARG A 65 8.95 9.25 -4.04
N LYS A 66 8.82 8.59 -5.19
CA LYS A 66 7.64 8.68 -6.08
C LYS A 66 6.35 8.34 -5.33
N ALA A 67 6.37 7.31 -4.48
CA ALA A 67 5.22 6.95 -3.65
C ALA A 67 4.84 8.01 -2.61
N LYS A 68 5.80 8.77 -2.07
CA LYS A 68 5.52 9.88 -1.14
C LYS A 68 4.94 11.09 -1.88
N GLU A 69 5.50 11.42 -3.03
CA GLU A 69 5.04 12.52 -3.88
C GLU A 69 3.61 12.25 -4.39
N SER A 70 3.30 10.99 -4.71
CA SER A 70 1.98 10.55 -5.12
C SER A 70 0.97 10.39 -3.97
N VAL A 71 1.28 10.80 -2.73
CA VAL A 71 0.28 10.83 -1.64
C VAL A 71 -0.68 12.00 -1.81
N GLN A 72 -0.22 13.13 -2.36
CA GLN A 72 -1.05 14.32 -2.52
C GLN A 72 -2.13 14.08 -3.58
N PHE A 73 -3.32 14.60 -3.30
CA PHE A 73 -4.42 14.59 -4.27
C PHE A 73 -4.12 15.63 -5.35
N ALA A 74 -4.04 15.17 -6.60
CA ALA A 74 -3.90 16.03 -7.76
C ALA A 74 -5.20 16.02 -8.59
N ASP A 75 -5.61 14.82 -9.04
CA ASP A 75 -6.82 14.62 -9.84
C ASP A 75 -7.55 13.32 -9.45
N TYR A 76 -8.85 13.27 -9.75
CA TYR A 76 -9.70 12.10 -9.56
C TYR A 76 -9.31 10.92 -10.45
N ALA A 77 -8.85 11.15 -11.69
CA ALA A 77 -8.41 10.06 -12.57
C ALA A 77 -7.18 9.35 -11.98
N GLN A 78 -6.17 10.12 -11.57
CA GLN A 78 -4.98 9.56 -10.91
C GLN A 78 -5.32 8.86 -9.58
N ALA A 79 -6.28 9.39 -8.83
CA ALA A 79 -6.73 8.73 -7.60
C ALA A 79 -7.43 7.39 -7.87
N ALA A 80 -8.21 7.30 -8.96
CA ALA A 80 -8.85 6.07 -9.40
C ALA A 80 -7.82 5.05 -9.91
N GLU A 81 -6.85 5.49 -10.72
CA GLU A 81 -5.75 4.66 -11.20
C GLU A 81 -4.96 4.03 -10.03
N ARG A 82 -4.54 4.84 -9.05
CA ARG A 82 -3.83 4.34 -7.85
C ARG A 82 -4.67 3.35 -7.05
N ALA A 83 -5.98 3.58 -6.95
CA ALA A 83 -6.88 2.65 -6.27
C ALA A 83 -6.95 1.31 -7.02
N TYR A 84 -7.06 1.37 -8.34
CA TYR A 84 -7.09 0.22 -9.23
C TYR A 84 -5.77 -0.58 -9.20
N GLU A 85 -4.61 0.07 -9.33
CA GLU A 85 -3.31 -0.60 -9.22
C GLU A 85 -3.13 -1.34 -7.88
N ARG A 86 -3.61 -0.72 -6.79
CA ARG A 86 -3.58 -1.34 -5.47
C ARG A 86 -4.49 -2.56 -5.40
N GLU A 87 -5.66 -2.52 -6.05
CA GLU A 87 -6.55 -3.68 -6.15
C GLU A 87 -5.92 -4.78 -6.99
N LEU A 88 -5.32 -4.46 -8.13
CA LEU A 88 -4.57 -5.40 -8.97
C LEU A 88 -3.44 -6.09 -8.21
N ARG A 89 -2.68 -5.34 -7.40
CA ARG A 89 -1.61 -5.91 -6.57
C ARG A 89 -2.14 -6.92 -5.53
N ASN A 90 -3.37 -6.75 -5.08
CA ASN A 90 -4.02 -7.66 -4.13
C ASN A 90 -4.79 -8.80 -4.82
N PHE A 91 -5.05 -8.67 -6.13
CA PHE A 91 -5.77 -9.65 -6.91
C PHE A 91 -4.89 -10.88 -7.16
N LYS A 92 -5.45 -12.06 -6.89
CA LYS A 92 -4.80 -13.34 -7.13
C LYS A 92 -5.66 -14.14 -8.12
N PRO A 93 -5.24 -14.23 -9.39
CA PRO A 93 -5.99 -15.00 -10.39
C PRO A 93 -5.99 -16.50 -10.06
N ASP A 94 -7.13 -17.16 -10.26
CA ASP A 94 -7.23 -18.61 -10.20
C ASP A 94 -6.91 -19.21 -11.57
N VAL A 95 -5.65 -19.62 -11.74
CA VAL A 95 -5.14 -20.18 -13.00
C VAL A 95 -5.79 -21.53 -13.32
N GLY A 96 -6.17 -22.31 -12.30
CA GLY A 96 -6.80 -23.62 -12.49
C GLY A 96 -8.18 -23.48 -13.11
N ALA A 97 -9.03 -22.64 -12.51
CA ALA A 97 -10.36 -22.34 -13.04
C ALA A 97 -10.27 -21.76 -14.47
N TYR A 98 -9.33 -20.86 -14.71
CA TYR A 98 -9.08 -20.29 -16.04
C TYR A 98 -8.76 -21.36 -17.09
N LEU A 99 -7.86 -22.31 -16.78
CA LEU A 99 -7.51 -23.38 -17.72
C LEU A 99 -8.68 -24.32 -18.00
N THR A 100 -9.53 -24.61 -17.01
CA THR A 100 -10.74 -25.42 -17.23
C THR A 100 -11.76 -24.73 -18.13
N GLN A 101 -11.98 -23.43 -17.92
CA GLN A 101 -12.87 -22.63 -18.76
C GLN A 101 -12.33 -22.50 -20.18
N LYS A 102 -11.01 -22.29 -20.32
CA LYS A 102 -10.32 -22.30 -21.61
C LYS A 102 -10.55 -23.61 -22.36
N LYS A 103 -10.30 -24.75 -21.72
CA LYS A 103 -10.53 -26.07 -22.35
C LYS A 103 -11.98 -26.26 -22.75
N LYS A 104 -12.95 -25.86 -21.92
CA LYS A 104 -14.38 -26.00 -22.23
C LYS A 104 -14.80 -25.14 -23.43
N ALA A 105 -14.35 -23.89 -23.49
CA ALA A 105 -14.63 -22.99 -24.62
C ALA A 105 -14.00 -23.50 -25.91
N LEU A 106 -12.76 -23.99 -25.83
CA LEU A 106 -12.03 -24.53 -26.98
C LEU A 106 -12.57 -25.89 -27.46
N GLN A 107 -13.19 -26.67 -26.57
CA GLN A 107 -13.96 -27.87 -26.96
C GLN A 107 -15.29 -27.51 -27.63
N LYS A 108 -15.91 -26.39 -27.24
CA LYS A 108 -17.18 -25.91 -27.83
C LYS A 108 -16.97 -25.42 -29.26
N SER A 109 -15.84 -24.78 -29.58
CA SER A 109 -15.52 -24.28 -30.92
C SER A 109 -15.17 -25.38 -31.94
N GLY A 110 -14.82 -26.59 -31.48
CA GLY A 110 -14.78 -27.81 -32.30
C GLY A 110 -13.76 -27.86 -33.46
N GLN A 111 -12.93 -26.84 -33.66
CA GLN A 111 -11.96 -26.79 -34.77
C GLN A 111 -10.57 -27.26 -34.32
N LEU A 112 -10.13 -28.37 -34.92
CA LEU A 112 -8.81 -28.96 -34.71
C LEU A 112 -7.91 -28.53 -35.87
N ARG A 113 -6.73 -27.97 -35.57
CA ARG A 113 -5.70 -27.69 -36.58
C ARG A 113 -4.45 -28.50 -36.27
N GLU A 114 -3.91 -29.18 -37.26
CA GLU A 114 -2.62 -29.85 -37.15
C GLU A 114 -1.51 -28.78 -37.20
N SER A 115 -0.72 -28.70 -36.13
CA SER A 115 0.51 -27.89 -36.11
C SER A 115 1.59 -28.56 -36.96
N GLU A 116 2.60 -27.81 -37.44
CA GLU A 116 3.71 -28.34 -38.27
C GLU A 116 4.49 -29.50 -37.62
N ASP A 117 4.42 -29.63 -36.29
CA ASP A 117 5.00 -30.74 -35.51
C ASP A 117 4.08 -31.97 -35.37
N GLY A 118 2.94 -32.03 -36.08
CA GLY A 118 1.98 -33.13 -36.02
C GLY A 118 1.15 -33.20 -34.73
N SER A 119 1.21 -32.15 -33.89
CA SER A 119 0.36 -32.03 -32.70
C SER A 119 -0.94 -31.30 -33.03
N ILE A 120 -2.07 -31.87 -32.59
CA ILE A 120 -3.40 -31.26 -32.80
C ILE A 120 -3.61 -30.19 -31.73
N ILE A 121 -3.59 -28.92 -32.16
CA ILE A 121 -3.92 -27.79 -31.29
C ILE A 121 -5.35 -27.38 -31.59
N PRO A 122 -6.27 -27.43 -30.62
CA PRO A 122 -7.62 -26.94 -30.83
C PRO A 122 -7.57 -25.40 -30.97
N LEU A 123 -8.06 -24.90 -32.11
CA LEU A 123 -8.07 -23.48 -32.47
C LEU A 123 -9.44 -22.89 -32.07
N ASP A 124 -9.44 -21.67 -31.55
CA ASP A 124 -10.67 -20.96 -31.22
C ASP A 124 -11.28 -20.34 -32.49
N GLY A 125 -11.90 -21.17 -33.34
CA GLY A 125 -12.44 -20.73 -34.63
C GLY A 125 -13.61 -19.75 -34.52
N ASP A 126 -14.39 -19.83 -33.44
CA ASP A 126 -15.56 -18.98 -33.21
C ASP A 126 -15.24 -17.75 -32.33
N ASN A 127 -13.98 -17.54 -31.96
CA ASN A 127 -13.57 -16.50 -31.00
C ASN A 127 -14.40 -16.53 -29.70
N SER A 128 -14.78 -17.74 -29.25
CA SER A 128 -15.65 -17.91 -28.08
C SER A 128 -14.88 -17.72 -26.77
N PHE A 129 -13.57 -18.02 -26.76
CA PHE A 129 -12.71 -17.78 -25.61
C PHE A 129 -11.91 -16.48 -25.75
N TYR A 130 -11.31 -16.26 -26.91
CA TYR A 130 -10.58 -15.05 -27.27
C TYR A 130 -11.50 -14.09 -28.02
N GLY A 131 -12.55 -13.62 -27.35
CA GLY A 131 -13.56 -12.74 -27.93
C GLY A 131 -12.98 -11.50 -28.60
N ASP A 132 -13.48 -11.20 -29.81
CA ASP A 132 -13.30 -9.90 -30.45
C ASP A 132 -14.44 -8.95 -30.03
N ILE A 133 -14.36 -7.67 -30.40
CA ILE A 133 -15.36 -6.62 -30.11
C ILE A 133 -16.78 -7.05 -30.52
N ASN A 134 -16.91 -7.91 -31.53
CA ASN A 134 -18.18 -8.44 -32.03
C ASN A 134 -18.63 -9.77 -31.40
N SER A 135 -17.86 -10.33 -30.46
CA SER A 135 -18.24 -11.57 -29.77
C SER A 135 -19.34 -11.31 -28.74
N LEU A 136 -20.37 -12.16 -28.74
CA LEU A 136 -21.55 -12.05 -27.87
C LEU A 136 -21.57 -13.09 -26.74
N ASP A 137 -20.59 -13.99 -26.66
CA ASP A 137 -20.55 -15.09 -25.68
C ASP A 137 -20.50 -14.61 -24.21
N PHE A 138 -20.18 -13.33 -23.96
CA PHE A 138 -20.22 -12.75 -22.62
C PHE A 138 -21.65 -12.59 -22.07
N ALA A 139 -22.66 -12.46 -22.94
CA ALA A 139 -24.04 -12.18 -22.52
C ALA A 139 -24.67 -13.35 -21.73
N ASP A 140 -24.29 -14.58 -22.09
CA ASP A 140 -24.79 -15.80 -21.46
C ASP A 140 -23.94 -16.27 -20.26
N ASN A 141 -22.85 -15.56 -19.95
CA ASN A 141 -21.95 -15.94 -18.87
C ASN A 141 -22.56 -15.67 -17.49
N LYS A 142 -23.02 -16.73 -16.83
CA LYS A 142 -23.48 -16.69 -15.44
C LYS A 142 -22.35 -17.14 -14.49
N PRO A 143 -21.65 -16.21 -13.82
CA PRO A 143 -20.56 -16.58 -12.92
C PRO A 143 -21.08 -17.40 -11.72
N PRO A 144 -20.24 -18.27 -11.15
CA PRO A 144 -20.62 -19.01 -9.95
C PRO A 144 -20.80 -18.05 -8.77
N LYS A 145 -21.72 -18.38 -7.85
CA LYS A 145 -22.01 -17.56 -6.67
C LYS A 145 -20.75 -17.24 -5.85
N GLU A 146 -19.83 -18.20 -5.74
CA GLU A 146 -18.56 -18.01 -5.05
C GLU A 146 -17.69 -16.88 -5.65
N ALA A 147 -17.70 -16.73 -6.98
CA ALA A 147 -16.97 -15.64 -7.63
C ALA A 147 -17.61 -14.29 -7.33
N VAL A 148 -18.95 -14.23 -7.30
CA VAL A 148 -19.71 -13.03 -6.91
C VAL A 148 -19.42 -12.67 -5.45
N ASP A 149 -19.43 -13.64 -4.54
CA ASP A 149 -19.12 -13.42 -3.13
C ASP A 149 -17.70 -12.89 -2.92
N ARG A 150 -16.71 -13.40 -3.68
CA ARG A 150 -15.34 -12.87 -3.66
C ARG A 150 -15.29 -11.40 -4.11
N LEU A 151 -16.02 -11.05 -5.17
CA LEU A 151 -16.13 -9.67 -5.65
C LEU A 151 -16.76 -8.75 -4.59
N VAL A 152 -17.90 -9.16 -4.01
CA VAL A 152 -18.60 -8.38 -2.99
C VAL A 152 -17.70 -8.15 -1.76
N LYS A 153 -17.00 -9.18 -1.29
CA LYS A 153 -16.03 -9.05 -0.19
C LYS A 153 -14.91 -8.07 -0.51
N ASN A 154 -14.42 -8.06 -1.75
CA ASN A 154 -13.39 -7.10 -2.17
C ASN A 154 -13.92 -5.66 -2.18
N ILE A 155 -15.14 -5.44 -2.68
CA ILE A 155 -15.79 -4.12 -2.67
C ILE A 155 -15.99 -3.63 -1.24
N GLN A 156 -16.55 -4.46 -0.36
CA GLN A 156 -16.74 -4.13 1.05
C GLN A 156 -15.43 -3.77 1.74
N LYS A 157 -14.35 -4.52 1.47
CA LYS A 157 -13.02 -4.22 1.99
C LYS A 157 -12.49 -2.89 1.46
N ALA A 158 -12.70 -2.56 0.19
CA ALA A 158 -12.30 -1.28 -0.39
C ALA A 158 -13.04 -0.12 0.29
N ASP A 159 -14.35 -0.26 0.50
CA ASP A 159 -15.18 0.71 1.21
C ASP A 159 -14.74 0.90 2.67
N GLU A 160 -14.45 -0.19 3.39
CA GLU A 160 -13.93 -0.11 4.74
C GLU A 160 -12.61 0.68 4.82
N GLN A 161 -11.70 0.49 3.86
CA GLN A 161 -10.43 1.23 3.81
C GLN A 161 -10.67 2.72 3.55
N ARG A 162 -11.63 3.05 2.67
CA ARG A 162 -12.03 4.44 2.41
C ARG A 162 -12.62 5.08 3.67
N MET A 163 -13.49 4.37 4.38
CA MET A 163 -14.12 4.85 5.61
C MET A 163 -13.10 5.00 6.76
N LYS A 164 -12.14 4.07 6.89
CA LYS A 164 -11.03 4.18 7.87
C LYS A 164 -10.20 5.44 7.66
N LYS A 165 -9.87 5.78 6.40
CA LYS A 165 -9.13 7.02 6.09
C LYS A 165 -9.92 8.27 6.48
N SER A 166 -11.23 8.28 6.25
CA SER A 166 -12.10 9.39 6.67
C SER A 166 -12.18 9.53 8.19
N ARG A 167 -12.35 8.42 8.93
CA ARG A 167 -12.43 8.44 10.40
C ARG A 167 -11.16 8.96 11.07
N ARG A 168 -9.98 8.54 10.60
CA ARG A 168 -8.69 9.04 11.13
C ARG A 168 -8.57 10.56 11.02
N ILE A 169 -9.05 11.16 9.93
CA ILE A 169 -9.04 12.62 9.76
C ILE A 169 -9.92 13.32 10.82
N VAL A 170 -11.02 12.69 11.24
CA VAL A 170 -11.91 13.22 12.28
C VAL A 170 -11.29 13.05 13.66
N GLU A 171 -10.78 11.86 13.97
CA GLU A 171 -10.15 11.53 15.27
C GLU A 171 -8.83 12.31 15.48
N ASP A 172 -7.94 12.34 14.49
CA ASP A 172 -6.67 13.09 14.58
C ASP A 172 -6.92 14.60 14.64
N GLY A 173 -7.98 15.09 14.00
CA GLY A 173 -8.44 16.48 14.14
C GLY A 173 -9.00 16.80 15.52
N ASP A 174 -9.45 15.78 16.27
CA ASP A 174 -9.84 15.87 17.67
C ASP A 174 -8.61 15.91 18.59
N VAL A 175 -7.63 15.04 18.33
CA VAL A 175 -6.38 14.94 19.10
C VAL A 175 -5.47 16.15 18.91
N MET A 176 -5.39 16.72 17.70
CA MET A 176 -4.67 17.99 17.46
C MET A 176 -5.32 19.16 18.21
N SER A 177 -6.62 19.07 18.51
CA SER A 177 -7.35 20.08 19.29
C SER A 177 -7.15 19.94 20.80
N SER A 178 -6.77 18.77 21.31
CA SER A 178 -6.62 18.54 22.76
C SER A 178 -5.21 18.83 23.29
N MET A 179 -4.20 18.91 22.42
CA MET A 179 -2.81 19.17 22.80
C MET A 179 -2.51 20.68 23.03
N HIS A 180 -3.32 21.59 22.49
CA HIS A 180 -3.12 23.04 22.61
C HIS A 180 -4.18 23.67 23.52
N TYR A 181 -3.81 23.94 24.77
CA TYR A 181 -4.68 24.38 25.87
C TYR A 181 -5.45 25.71 25.58
N SER A 182 -5.10 26.47 24.53
CA SER A 182 -5.77 27.72 24.14
C SER A 182 -6.89 27.56 23.08
N VAL A 183 -6.99 26.41 22.39
CA VAL A 183 -8.02 26.21 21.33
C VAL A 183 -9.39 25.85 21.92
N HIS A 184 -9.41 25.26 23.11
CA HIS A 184 -10.65 24.81 23.77
C HIS A 184 -11.67 25.94 24.03
N ALA A 185 -11.24 27.20 24.12
CA ALA A 185 -12.14 28.34 24.31
C ALA A 185 -12.87 28.79 23.02
N THR A 186 -12.45 28.32 21.83
CA THR A 186 -12.97 28.83 20.53
C THR A 186 -14.03 27.94 19.89
N ILE A 187 -14.27 26.75 20.43
CA ILE A 187 -15.13 25.73 19.82
C ILE A 187 -16.40 25.58 20.67
N ILE A 188 -17.56 25.85 20.06
CA ILE A 188 -18.88 25.70 20.71
C ILE A 188 -19.66 24.52 20.12
N ASN A 189 -19.46 24.20 18.82
CA ASN A 189 -20.13 23.08 18.15
C ASN A 189 -19.23 22.41 17.10
N ASP A 190 -19.61 21.21 16.63
CA ASP A 190 -18.81 20.45 15.65
C ASP A 190 -18.65 21.13 14.30
N LYS A 191 -19.65 21.93 13.88
CA LYS A 191 -19.57 22.70 12.62
C LYS A 191 -18.55 23.84 12.75
N ASN A 192 -18.53 24.50 13.90
CA ASN A 192 -17.59 25.54 14.28
C ASN A 192 -16.18 24.94 14.39
N LYS A 193 -16.03 23.76 15.00
CA LYS A 193 -14.76 23.02 14.99
C LYS A 193 -14.23 22.78 13.57
N LYS A 194 -15.07 22.26 12.66
CA LYS A 194 -14.69 22.04 11.26
C LYS A 194 -14.35 23.34 10.53
N PHE A 195 -15.06 24.42 10.84
CA PHE A 195 -14.81 25.74 10.28
C PHE A 195 -13.49 26.33 10.78
N ASN A 196 -13.23 26.31 12.10
CA ASN A 196 -11.97 26.75 12.69
C ASN A 196 -10.79 25.90 12.21
N ALA A 197 -10.96 24.58 12.08
CA ALA A 197 -9.95 23.69 11.49
C ALA A 197 -9.72 23.97 9.99
N LYS A 198 -10.72 24.49 9.27
CA LYS A 198 -10.54 24.97 7.90
C LYS A 198 -9.74 26.27 7.92
N LEU A 199 -10.11 27.25 8.76
CA LEU A 199 -9.39 28.51 8.89
C LEU A 199 -7.91 28.27 9.26
N SER A 200 -7.65 27.37 10.21
CA SER A 200 -6.28 27.11 10.64
C SER A 200 -5.39 26.59 9.51
N ARG A 201 -5.92 25.70 8.66
CA ARG A 201 -5.18 25.19 7.49
C ARG A 201 -4.74 26.28 6.50
N TYR A 202 -5.52 27.35 6.35
CA TYR A 202 -5.22 28.43 5.40
C TYR A 202 -4.48 29.61 6.04
N TYR A 203 -4.84 29.99 7.26
CA TYR A 203 -4.44 31.26 7.87
C TYR A 203 -3.34 31.12 8.92
N ASP A 204 -3.14 29.94 9.53
CA ASP A 204 -2.12 29.77 10.59
C ASP A 204 -0.72 30.15 10.13
N LYS A 205 -0.40 29.92 8.85
CA LYS A 205 0.87 30.33 8.26
C LYS A 205 1.10 31.85 8.34
N TYR A 206 0.03 32.64 8.25
CA TYR A 206 0.08 34.11 8.21
C TYR A 206 -0.24 34.75 9.57
N THR A 207 -0.99 34.07 10.43
CA THR A 207 -1.42 34.59 11.74
C THR A 207 -0.61 34.04 12.90
N LYS A 208 0.52 33.36 12.62
CA LYS A 208 1.37 32.75 13.66
C LYS A 208 1.91 33.79 14.63
N GLU A 209 2.45 34.90 14.12
CA GLU A 209 2.99 35.96 14.97
C GLU A 209 1.92 36.60 15.86
N ILE A 210 0.72 36.81 15.32
CA ILE A 210 -0.44 37.33 16.06
C ILE A 210 -0.82 36.34 17.17
N ARG A 211 -0.90 35.04 16.87
CA ARG A 211 -1.19 33.98 17.85
C ARG A 211 -0.12 33.93 18.95
N ASP A 212 1.15 33.91 18.57
CA ASP A 212 2.27 33.85 19.51
C ASP A 212 2.28 35.11 20.41
N SER A 213 1.92 36.29 19.88
CA SER A 213 1.78 37.52 20.66
C SER A 213 0.59 37.48 21.63
N PHE A 214 -0.54 36.87 21.26
CA PHE A 214 -1.64 36.60 22.21
C PHE A 214 -1.21 35.63 23.32
N GLU A 215 -0.46 34.58 22.98
CA GLU A 215 0.06 33.60 23.95
C GLU A 215 1.14 34.21 24.87
N ARG A 216 1.88 35.21 24.39
CA ARG A 216 2.86 35.99 25.17
C ARG A 216 2.25 37.18 25.93
N GLY A 217 0.92 37.34 25.94
CA GLY A 217 0.26 38.39 26.72
C GLY A 217 0.25 39.77 26.08
N THR A 218 0.16 39.86 24.75
CA THR A 218 0.02 41.11 23.96
C THR A 218 1.15 42.12 24.15
N ALA A 219 2.33 41.68 24.61
CA ALA A 219 3.53 42.51 24.60
C ALA A 219 4.08 42.60 23.16
N MET A 220 4.14 43.82 22.63
CA MET A 220 4.66 44.17 21.30
C MET A 220 6.19 44.13 21.28
#